data_AF-A0A7C8DPC2-F1
#
_entry.id   AF-A0A7C8DPC2-F1
#
_cell.length_a   1.000
_cell.length_b   1.000
_cell.length_c   1.000
_cell.angle_alpha   90.00
_cell.angle_beta   90.00
_cell.angle_gamma   90.00
#
_symmetry.space_group_name_H-M   'P 1'
#
loop_
_entity.id
_entity.type
_entity.pdbx_description
1 polymer ?
#
loop_
_entity_poly.entity_id
_entity_poly.type
_entity_poly.pdbx_seq_one_letter_code
_entity_poly.pdbx_strand_id
1 'polypeptide(L)'
;MSSENAYFIPHDAKWPIVGSIGMSLLLGGFASQLNGSTSASNVMIVGFLILVYMMFGWFGEVIDESETGKYSHSEDASFRMGMVWFIFSEVMFFAAFFGALYYIRIFSVPWLAGEGSGAVTNEYLWSSFEAVWPTNGPAAIGGEYEKMGAWGLPSINTLLLLTSGVTCTWAHWGLIANKRKQLIIGLALTVILGFVFVYLQAVEYSHGYHELNLTMGSGVYGSTFYMLTGFHGFHVTVGAIMLTVMLVRSIKGHFTPENHFAFEAAAWYWHFVDVVWLGLFIFVYML
;
A
#
# COMPACT_ATOMS: atom_id res chain seq x y z
N MET A 1 -30.41 27.18 -18.41
CA MET A 1 -29.33 26.80 -19.34
C MET A 1 -28.06 26.75 -18.51
N SER A 2 -27.65 25.57 -18.04
CA SER A 2 -26.32 25.40 -17.45
C SER A 2 -25.31 25.64 -18.56
N SER A 3 -24.35 26.54 -18.34
CA SER A 3 -23.24 26.78 -19.26
C SER A 3 -22.53 25.45 -19.54
N GLU A 4 -22.14 25.19 -20.78
CA GLU A 4 -21.47 23.96 -21.25
C GLU A 4 -20.15 23.62 -20.50
N ASN A 5 -19.68 24.47 -19.58
CA ASN A 5 -18.48 24.30 -18.75
C ASN A 5 -18.74 24.45 -17.23
N ALA A 6 -19.98 24.32 -16.76
CA ALA A 6 -20.25 24.40 -15.33
C ALA A 6 -19.78 23.13 -14.62
N TYR A 7 -19.05 23.29 -13.52
CA TYR A 7 -18.70 22.15 -12.66
C TYR A 7 -19.96 21.52 -12.04
N PHE A 8 -19.93 20.21 -11.87
CA PHE A 8 -20.92 19.45 -11.13
C PHE A 8 -20.95 19.88 -9.67
N ILE A 9 -22.16 20.16 -9.17
CA ILE A 9 -22.40 20.55 -7.78
C ILE A 9 -23.20 19.41 -7.12
N PRO A 10 -22.60 18.66 -6.18
CA PRO A 10 -23.30 17.61 -5.45
C PRO A 10 -24.47 18.17 -4.63
N HIS A 11 -25.59 17.45 -4.62
CA HIS A 11 -26.81 17.90 -3.94
C HIS A 11 -26.79 17.68 -2.42
N ASP A 12 -26.12 16.62 -1.94
CA ASP A 12 -26.04 16.26 -0.51
C ASP A 12 -24.63 15.75 -0.14
N ALA A 13 -24.07 16.21 0.99
CA ALA A 13 -22.75 15.81 1.47
C ALA A 13 -22.83 15.01 2.79
N LYS A 14 -23.45 13.83 2.75
CA LYS A 14 -23.67 12.98 3.95
C LYS A 14 -22.47 12.09 4.32
N TRP A 15 -21.65 11.67 3.35
CA TRP A 15 -20.55 10.73 3.61
C TRP A 15 -19.38 11.31 4.43
N PRO A 16 -18.99 12.59 4.30
CA PRO A 16 -17.89 13.16 5.09
C PRO A 16 -18.08 13.06 6.61
N ILE A 17 -19.31 13.24 7.11
CA ILE A 17 -19.60 13.13 8.54
C ILE A 17 -19.58 11.67 9.01
N VAL A 18 -20.10 10.75 8.20
CA VAL A 18 -20.04 9.30 8.49
C VAL A 18 -18.58 8.84 8.54
N GLY A 19 -17.75 9.30 7.60
CA GLY A 19 -16.32 9.03 7.57
C GLY A 19 -15.60 9.57 8.80
N SER A 20 -15.88 10.82 9.20
CA SER A 20 -15.31 11.43 10.40
C SER A 20 -15.64 10.65 11.68
N ILE A 21 -16.90 10.18 11.82
CA ILE A 21 -17.33 9.35 12.95
C ILE A 21 -16.60 8.00 12.94
N GLY A 22 -16.55 7.33 11.78
CA GLY A 22 -15.84 6.06 11.62
C GLY A 22 -14.36 6.16 11.98
N MET A 23 -13.66 7.19 11.46
CA MET A 23 -12.25 7.44 11.77
C MET A 23 -12.02 7.74 13.25
N SER A 24 -12.88 8.55 13.86
CA SER A 24 -12.75 8.90 15.29
C SER A 24 -12.90 7.69 16.19
N LEU A 25 -13.87 6.81 15.91
CA LEU A 25 -14.06 5.56 16.64
C LEU A 25 -12.90 4.59 16.41
N LEU A 26 -12.42 4.47 15.17
CA LEU A 26 -11.30 3.58 14.85
C LEU A 26 -10.01 4.02 15.57
N LEU A 27 -9.61 5.28 15.42
CA LEU A 27 -8.37 5.81 16.01
C LEU A 27 -8.48 5.98 17.53
N GLY A 28 -9.63 6.42 18.04
CA GLY A 28 -9.89 6.52 19.47
C GLY A 28 -9.93 5.15 20.15
N GLY A 29 -10.51 4.15 19.47
CA GLY A 29 -10.47 2.75 19.89
C GLY A 29 -9.04 2.22 19.92
N PHE A 30 -8.25 2.48 18.87
CA PHE A 30 -6.85 2.06 18.81
C PHE A 30 -6.02 2.67 19.94
N ALA A 31 -6.15 3.98 20.18
CA ALA A 31 -5.50 4.65 21.30
C ALA A 31 -5.92 4.03 22.65
N SER A 32 -7.21 3.70 22.82
CA SER A 32 -7.71 3.06 24.05
C SER A 32 -7.17 1.63 24.21
N GLN A 33 -6.96 0.89 23.12
CA GLN A 33 -6.41 -0.46 23.13
C GLN A 33 -4.95 -0.44 23.61
N LEU A 34 -4.15 0.51 23.13
CA LEU A 34 -2.78 0.71 23.60
C LEU A 34 -2.70 1.07 25.09
N ASN A 35 -3.78 1.59 25.67
CA ASN A 35 -3.91 1.91 27.10
C ASN A 35 -4.60 0.79 27.92
N GLY A 36 -4.78 -0.41 27.35
CA GLY A 36 -5.27 -1.59 28.09
C GLY A 36 -6.79 -1.64 28.33
N SER A 37 -7.58 -0.83 27.62
CA SER A 37 -9.04 -0.88 27.74
C SER A 37 -9.63 -2.14 27.07
N THR A 38 -10.47 -2.88 27.79
CA THR A 38 -11.08 -4.14 27.32
C THR A 38 -12.12 -3.94 26.22
N SER A 39 -12.83 -2.82 26.22
CA SER A 39 -13.84 -2.49 25.20
C SER A 39 -13.26 -1.87 23.93
N ALA A 40 -11.96 -1.56 23.92
CA ALA A 40 -11.31 -0.82 22.83
C ALA A 40 -11.42 -1.53 21.48
N SER A 41 -11.21 -2.86 21.45
CA SER A 41 -11.28 -3.65 20.22
C SER A 41 -12.68 -3.59 19.58
N ASN A 42 -13.74 -3.59 20.39
CA ASN A 42 -15.11 -3.48 19.88
C ASN A 42 -15.36 -2.11 19.25
N VAL A 43 -14.87 -1.04 19.89
CA VAL A 43 -14.99 0.33 19.38
C VAL A 43 -14.24 0.47 18.04
N MET A 44 -13.05 -0.12 17.93
CA MET A 44 -12.30 -0.16 16.68
C MET A 44 -13.05 -0.88 15.57
N ILE A 45 -13.59 -2.07 15.85
CA ILE A 45 -14.35 -2.86 14.87
C ILE A 45 -15.56 -2.06 14.37
N VAL A 46 -16.30 -1.41 15.28
CA VAL A 46 -17.44 -0.56 14.91
C VAL A 46 -16.97 0.61 14.02
N GLY A 47 -15.90 1.31 14.39
CA GLY A 47 -15.32 2.38 13.58
C GLY A 47 -14.90 1.92 12.18
N PHE A 48 -14.25 0.77 12.09
CA PHE A 48 -13.86 0.14 10.83
C PHE A 48 -15.08 -0.22 9.96
N LEU A 49 -16.11 -0.83 10.52
CA LEU A 49 -17.33 -1.18 9.77
C LEU A 49 -18.07 0.07 9.26
N ILE A 50 -18.07 1.17 10.02
CA ILE A 50 -18.62 2.46 9.57
C ILE A 50 -17.83 3.00 8.37
N LEU A 51 -16.49 2.91 8.41
CA LEU A 51 -15.66 3.32 7.27
C LEU A 51 -15.90 2.46 6.04
N VAL A 52 -16.02 1.14 6.20
CA VAL A 52 -16.36 0.24 5.09
C VAL A 52 -17.73 0.62 4.50
N TYR A 53 -18.75 0.79 5.35
CA TYR A 53 -20.08 1.24 4.91
C TYR A 53 -20.03 2.56 4.14
N MET A 54 -19.29 3.54 4.67
CA MET A 54 -19.09 4.83 4.02
C MET A 54 -18.40 4.69 2.66
N MET A 55 -17.33 3.89 2.55
CA MET A 55 -16.61 3.70 1.29
C MET A 55 -17.50 3.03 0.23
N PHE A 56 -18.25 1.99 0.58
CA PHE A 56 -19.19 1.34 -0.34
C PHE A 56 -20.29 2.29 -0.81
N GLY A 57 -20.86 3.08 0.10
CA GLY A 57 -21.92 4.03 -0.23
C GLY A 57 -21.43 5.22 -1.07
N TRP A 58 -20.32 5.84 -0.66
CA TRP A 58 -19.77 7.00 -1.35
C TRP A 58 -19.28 6.63 -2.76
N PHE A 59 -18.50 5.56 -2.91
CA PHE A 59 -18.07 5.13 -4.25
C PHE A 59 -19.24 4.64 -5.10
N GLY A 60 -20.29 4.07 -4.50
CA GLY A 60 -21.53 3.74 -5.20
C GLY A 60 -22.18 4.97 -5.82
N GLU A 61 -22.34 6.05 -5.04
CA GLU A 61 -22.89 7.32 -5.55
C GLU A 61 -22.02 7.95 -6.64
N VAL A 62 -20.69 7.93 -6.49
CA VAL A 62 -19.76 8.42 -7.54
C VAL A 62 -19.91 7.61 -8.84
N ILE A 63 -20.09 6.29 -8.75
CA ILE A 63 -20.35 5.45 -9.92
C ILE A 63 -21.69 5.82 -10.56
N ASP A 64 -22.75 5.97 -9.77
CA ASP A 64 -24.09 6.31 -10.28
C ASP A 64 -24.10 7.71 -10.93
N GLU A 65 -23.40 8.69 -10.35
CA GLU A 65 -23.24 10.04 -10.93
C GLU A 65 -22.47 10.00 -12.27
N SER A 66 -21.44 9.16 -12.35
CA SER A 66 -20.69 8.93 -13.58
C SER A 66 -21.56 8.29 -14.67
N GLU A 67 -22.29 7.22 -14.36
CA GLU A 67 -23.13 6.50 -15.34
C GLU A 67 -24.34 7.32 -15.79
N THR A 68 -24.84 8.22 -14.94
CA THR A 68 -25.92 9.15 -15.30
C THR A 68 -25.45 10.35 -16.13
N GLY A 69 -24.15 10.44 -16.44
CA GLY A 69 -23.58 11.48 -17.29
C GLY A 69 -23.56 12.87 -16.64
N LYS A 70 -23.53 12.95 -15.31
CA LYS A 70 -23.50 14.23 -14.57
C LYS A 70 -22.14 14.93 -14.60
N TYR A 71 -21.08 14.20 -14.92
CA TYR A 71 -19.72 14.73 -14.99
C TYR A 71 -19.40 15.24 -16.40
N SER A 72 -18.80 16.43 -16.48
CA SER A 72 -18.24 17.01 -17.70
C SER A 72 -16.75 16.70 -17.82
N HIS A 73 -16.11 17.17 -18.90
CA HIS A 73 -14.67 17.05 -19.09
C HIS A 73 -13.85 17.77 -18.00
N SER A 74 -14.40 18.81 -17.36
CA SER A 74 -13.73 19.54 -16.28
C SER A 74 -13.57 18.68 -15.02
N GLU A 75 -14.57 17.86 -14.69
CA GLU A 75 -14.51 16.89 -13.58
C GLU A 75 -13.50 15.80 -13.87
N ASP A 76 -13.48 15.25 -15.08
CA ASP A 76 -12.53 14.21 -15.48
C ASP A 76 -11.07 14.70 -15.30
N ALA A 77 -10.77 15.92 -15.78
CA ALA A 77 -9.47 16.54 -15.59
C ALA A 77 -9.13 16.71 -14.09
N SER A 78 -10.10 17.13 -13.28
CA SER A 78 -9.91 17.32 -11.84
C SER A 78 -9.68 16.00 -11.11
N PHE A 79 -10.41 14.93 -11.46
CA PHE A 79 -10.21 13.62 -10.87
C PHE A 79 -8.85 13.02 -11.23
N ARG A 80 -8.38 13.22 -12.48
CA ARG A 80 -7.03 12.83 -12.89
C ARG A 80 -5.96 13.55 -12.06
N MET A 81 -6.07 14.87 -11.91
CA MET A 81 -5.14 15.63 -11.08
C MET A 81 -5.21 15.19 -9.61
N GLY A 82 -6.42 14.93 -9.08
CA GLY A 82 -6.60 14.39 -7.74
C GLY A 82 -5.88 13.06 -7.54
N MET A 83 -6.00 12.14 -8.51
CA MET A 83 -5.31 10.84 -8.44
C MET A 83 -3.78 10.98 -8.53
N VAL A 84 -3.27 11.88 -9.37
CA VAL A 84 -1.83 12.16 -9.46
C VAL A 84 -1.29 12.68 -8.13
N TRP A 85 -1.96 13.65 -7.51
CA TRP A 85 -1.55 14.19 -6.21
C TRP A 85 -1.67 13.17 -5.07
N PHE A 86 -2.69 12.32 -5.12
CA PHE A 86 -2.81 11.19 -4.20
C PHE A 86 -1.63 10.23 -4.33
N ILE A 87 -1.32 9.75 -5.54
CA ILE A 87 -0.15 8.87 -5.75
C ILE A 87 1.15 9.57 -5.30
N PHE A 88 1.30 10.85 -5.61
CA PHE A 88 2.47 11.61 -5.17
C PHE A 88 2.61 11.63 -3.63
N SER A 89 1.51 11.82 -2.89
CA SER A 89 1.58 11.75 -1.42
C SER A 89 1.94 10.35 -0.92
N GLU A 90 1.46 9.29 -1.58
CA GLU A 90 1.84 7.91 -1.23
C GLU A 90 3.33 7.65 -1.50
N VAL A 91 3.88 8.17 -2.61
CA VAL A 91 5.33 8.11 -2.89
C VAL A 91 6.12 8.80 -1.79
N MET A 92 5.69 9.98 -1.34
CA MET A 92 6.37 10.71 -0.25
C MET A 92 6.25 9.97 1.09
N PHE A 93 5.13 9.29 1.35
CA PHE A 93 4.97 8.42 2.50
C PHE A 93 6.01 7.28 2.50
N PHE A 94 6.17 6.55 1.40
CA PHE A 94 7.22 5.51 1.30
C PHE A 94 8.63 6.09 1.33
N ALA A 95 8.85 7.28 0.75
CA ALA A 95 10.14 7.95 0.79
C ALA A 95 10.62 8.21 2.23
N ALA A 96 9.70 8.47 3.17
CA ALA A 96 10.06 8.60 4.58
C ALA A 96 10.60 7.29 5.17
N PHE A 97 10.00 6.14 4.85
CA PHE A 97 10.49 4.85 5.33
C PHE A 97 11.81 4.41 4.68
N PHE A 98 11.96 4.59 3.36
CA PHE A 98 13.23 4.36 2.68
C PHE A 98 14.32 5.32 3.17
N GLY A 99 13.97 6.58 3.43
CA GLY A 99 14.86 7.57 4.04
C GLY A 99 15.31 7.16 5.44
N ALA A 100 14.39 6.62 6.26
CA ALA A 100 14.74 6.07 7.57
C ALA A 100 15.70 4.88 7.45
N LEU A 101 15.41 3.92 6.56
CA LEU A 101 16.30 2.78 6.29
C LEU A 101 17.70 3.23 5.85
N TYR A 102 17.77 4.18 4.91
CA TYR A 102 19.02 4.76 4.45
C TYR A 102 19.79 5.44 5.59
N TYR A 103 19.11 6.28 6.37
CA TYR A 103 19.72 6.98 7.50
C TYR A 103 20.28 6.00 8.54
N ILE A 104 19.54 4.94 8.84
CA ILE A 104 19.98 3.90 9.77
C ILE A 104 21.23 3.19 9.26
N ARG A 105 21.22 2.72 8.01
CA ARG A 105 22.32 1.94 7.42
C ARG A 105 23.59 2.76 7.22
N ILE A 106 23.45 4.00 6.76
CA ILE A 106 24.60 4.82 6.32
C ILE A 106 25.16 5.70 7.44
N PHE A 107 24.34 6.10 8.41
CA PHE A 107 24.79 7.00 9.48
C PHE A 107 24.67 6.36 10.86
N SER A 108 23.45 5.95 11.25
CA SER A 108 23.19 5.53 12.64
C SER A 108 24.05 4.32 13.06
N VAL A 109 24.08 3.27 12.24
CA VAL A 109 24.84 2.04 12.54
C VAL A 109 26.36 2.29 12.57
N PRO A 110 26.97 2.95 11.56
CA PRO A 110 28.40 3.27 11.62
C PRO A 110 28.79 4.18 12.80
N TRP A 111 27.97 5.18 13.15
CA TRP A 111 28.22 6.01 14.32
C TRP A 111 28.20 5.18 15.61
N LEU A 112 27.23 4.27 15.78
CA LEU A 112 27.19 3.38 16.94
C LEU A 112 28.40 2.43 17.00
N ALA A 113 28.99 2.09 15.86
CA ALA A 113 30.23 1.31 15.76
C ALA A 113 31.51 2.13 15.95
N GLY A 114 31.40 3.42 16.28
CA GLY A 114 32.54 4.27 16.62
C GLY A 114 32.98 5.24 15.52
N GLU A 115 32.28 5.32 14.39
CA GLU A 115 32.61 6.31 13.36
C GLU A 115 32.27 7.74 13.83
N GLY A 116 33.22 8.67 13.64
CA GLY A 116 33.02 10.09 13.91
C GLY A 116 32.69 10.38 15.38
N SER A 117 31.52 10.98 15.62
CA SER A 117 31.08 11.38 16.97
C SER A 117 30.79 10.21 17.90
N GLY A 118 30.66 8.98 17.39
CA GLY A 118 30.33 7.81 18.20
C GLY A 118 31.52 7.04 18.77
N ALA A 119 32.77 7.44 18.47
CA ALA A 119 33.98 6.74 18.90
C ALA A 119 34.03 6.49 20.42
N VAL A 120 33.79 7.55 21.20
CA VAL A 120 33.76 7.49 22.67
C VAL A 120 32.62 6.60 23.17
N THR A 121 31.44 6.68 22.54
CA THR A 121 30.29 5.86 22.91
C THR A 121 30.54 4.38 22.66
N ASN A 122 31.14 4.03 21.53
CA ASN A 122 31.51 2.65 21.22
C ASN A 122 32.55 2.14 22.23
N GLU A 123 33.62 2.90 22.48
CA GLU A 123 34.69 2.49 23.41
C GLU A 123 34.17 2.16 24.83
N TYR A 124 33.27 2.99 25.37
CA TYR A 124 32.81 2.84 26.75
C TYR A 124 31.54 2.03 26.93
N LEU A 125 30.59 2.08 25.99
CA LEU A 125 29.29 1.40 26.14
C LEU A 125 29.18 0.12 25.31
N TRP A 126 29.73 0.09 24.10
CA TRP A 126 29.45 -0.94 23.10
C TRP A 126 30.70 -1.40 22.36
N SER A 127 31.78 -1.69 23.07
CA SER A 127 33.11 -1.93 22.48
C SER A 127 33.21 -3.17 21.60
N SER A 128 32.24 -4.08 21.70
CA SER A 128 32.11 -5.26 20.85
C SER A 128 31.15 -5.08 19.67
N PHE A 129 30.52 -3.91 19.53
CA PHE A 129 29.57 -3.67 18.44
C PHE A 129 30.28 -3.24 17.17
N GLU A 130 30.02 -3.96 16.09
CA GLU A 130 30.55 -3.68 14.74
C GLU A 130 29.43 -3.19 13.81
N ALA A 131 29.80 -2.34 12.85
CA ALA A 131 28.89 -1.85 11.82
C ALA A 131 28.59 -2.93 10.79
N VAL A 132 27.64 -3.81 11.12
CA VAL A 132 27.13 -4.83 10.21
C VAL A 132 25.65 -4.60 9.91
N TRP A 133 25.24 -5.01 8.71
CA TRP A 133 23.83 -5.04 8.32
C TRP A 133 23.48 -6.40 7.73
N PRO A 134 22.38 -7.04 8.17
CA PRO A 134 21.39 -6.59 9.16
C PRO A 134 21.93 -6.57 10.61
N THR A 135 21.31 -5.76 11.48
CA THR A 135 21.65 -5.69 12.91
C THR A 135 20.42 -5.40 13.77
N ASN A 136 20.39 -5.96 14.98
CA ASN A 136 19.43 -5.61 16.05
C ASN A 136 20.03 -4.64 17.08
N GLY A 137 21.14 -3.99 16.73
CA GLY A 137 21.83 -3.02 17.57
C GLY A 137 22.71 -3.66 18.64
N PRO A 138 23.45 -2.85 19.40
CA PRO A 138 24.48 -3.33 20.32
C PRO A 138 23.92 -4.10 21.53
N ALA A 139 22.64 -3.90 21.85
CA ALA A 139 21.94 -4.62 22.92
C ALA A 139 21.35 -5.97 22.46
N ALA A 140 21.58 -6.40 21.21
CA ALA A 140 21.04 -7.63 20.62
C ALA A 140 19.52 -7.79 20.85
N ILE A 141 18.76 -6.72 20.60
CA ILE A 141 17.32 -6.67 20.90
C ILE A 141 16.57 -7.74 20.09
N GLY A 142 15.84 -8.62 20.77
CA GLY A 142 15.10 -9.72 20.14
C GLY A 142 15.94 -10.95 19.83
N GLY A 143 17.21 -11.01 20.25
CA GLY A 143 18.06 -12.20 20.15
C GLY A 143 18.59 -12.47 18.75
N GLU A 144 19.04 -13.70 18.51
CA GLU A 144 19.52 -14.13 17.19
C GLU A 144 18.35 -14.32 16.23
N TYR A 145 18.53 -13.86 14.99
CA TYR A 145 17.56 -14.00 13.92
C TYR A 145 18.30 -14.15 12.59
N GLU A 146 17.60 -14.74 11.62
CA GLU A 146 18.08 -14.85 10.25
C GLU A 146 17.36 -13.85 9.34
N LYS A 147 18.08 -13.34 8.35
CA LYS A 147 17.48 -12.44 7.36
C LYS A 147 16.70 -13.24 6.31
N MET A 148 15.61 -12.65 5.85
CA MET A 148 14.89 -13.18 4.70
C MET A 148 15.77 -13.08 3.44
N GLY A 149 15.97 -14.21 2.75
CA GLY A 149 16.75 -14.25 1.52
C GLY A 149 15.96 -13.67 0.34
N ALA A 150 16.64 -12.89 -0.53
CA ALA A 150 16.02 -12.33 -1.74
C ALA A 150 15.56 -13.40 -2.76
N TRP A 151 16.31 -14.50 -2.84
CA TRP A 151 16.05 -15.60 -3.77
C TRP A 151 15.12 -16.63 -3.13
N GLY A 152 14.03 -16.96 -3.82
CA GLY A 152 12.92 -17.75 -3.26
C GLY A 152 11.61 -16.98 -3.33
N LEU A 153 10.87 -16.93 -2.21
CA LEU A 153 9.56 -16.24 -2.14
C LEU A 153 9.61 -14.78 -2.62
N PRO A 154 10.57 -13.92 -2.22
CA PRO A 154 10.58 -12.53 -2.67
C PRO A 154 10.79 -12.38 -4.19
N SER A 155 11.65 -13.22 -4.78
CA SER A 155 11.85 -13.23 -6.23
C SER A 155 10.61 -13.74 -7.00
N ILE A 156 9.87 -14.71 -6.44
CA ILE A 156 8.60 -15.18 -7.01
C ILE A 156 7.55 -14.07 -6.93
N ASN A 157 7.42 -13.41 -5.78
CA ASN A 157 6.53 -12.27 -5.58
C ASN A 157 6.85 -11.11 -6.55
N THR A 158 8.13 -10.88 -6.82
CA THR A 158 8.56 -9.91 -7.85
C THR A 158 8.09 -10.30 -9.24
N LEU A 159 8.25 -11.57 -9.64
CA LEU A 159 7.74 -12.05 -10.92
C LEU A 159 6.22 -11.94 -11.02
N LEU A 160 5.49 -12.26 -9.94
CA LEU A 160 4.03 -12.16 -9.87
C LEU A 160 3.55 -10.73 -10.09
N LEU A 161 4.12 -9.74 -9.38
CA LEU A 161 3.72 -8.35 -9.54
C LEU A 161 4.07 -7.81 -10.92
N LEU A 162 5.29 -8.05 -11.42
CA LEU A 162 5.66 -7.62 -12.78
C LEU A 162 4.77 -8.25 -13.85
N THR A 163 4.43 -9.53 -13.71
CA THR A 163 3.49 -10.21 -14.61
C THR A 163 2.10 -9.59 -14.50
N SER A 164 1.66 -9.25 -13.29
CA SER A 164 0.37 -8.59 -13.06
C SER A 164 0.30 -7.20 -13.69
N GLY A 165 1.39 -6.43 -13.66
CA GLY A 165 1.50 -5.14 -14.34
C GLY A 165 1.39 -5.28 -15.86
N VAL A 166 2.00 -6.33 -16.44
CA VAL A 166 1.85 -6.65 -17.87
C VAL A 166 0.41 -7.03 -18.21
N THR A 167 -0.25 -7.88 -17.41
CA THR A 167 -1.65 -8.26 -17.65
C THR A 167 -2.61 -7.09 -17.47
N CYS A 168 -2.32 -6.17 -16.53
CA CYS A 168 -3.09 -4.95 -16.32
C CYS A 168 -2.99 -4.02 -17.53
N THR A 169 -1.76 -3.81 -18.02
CA THR A 169 -1.51 -3.07 -19.25
C THR A 169 -2.24 -3.72 -20.42
N TRP A 170 -2.12 -5.03 -20.60
CA TRP A 170 -2.82 -5.74 -21.68
C TRP A 170 -4.35 -5.59 -21.60
N ALA A 171 -4.92 -5.54 -20.40
CA ALA A 171 -6.34 -5.24 -20.19
C ALA A 171 -6.69 -3.81 -20.62
N HIS A 172 -5.85 -2.83 -20.29
CA HIS A 172 -6.01 -1.44 -20.70
C HIS A 172 -6.01 -1.27 -22.22
N TRP A 173 -5.07 -1.92 -22.92
CA TRP A 173 -5.07 -1.92 -24.39
C TRP A 173 -6.32 -2.58 -24.96
N GLY A 174 -6.86 -3.61 -24.29
CA GLY A 174 -8.14 -4.22 -24.63
C GLY A 174 -9.31 -3.25 -24.50
N LEU A 175 -9.31 -2.41 -23.46
CA LEU A 175 -10.31 -1.37 -23.24
C LEU A 175 -10.30 -0.32 -24.36
N ILE A 176 -9.12 0.25 -24.66
CA ILE A 176 -8.97 1.28 -25.70
C ILE A 176 -9.34 0.72 -27.09
N ALA A 177 -8.97 -0.53 -27.37
CA ALA A 177 -9.33 -1.20 -28.63
C ALA A 177 -10.79 -1.70 -28.66
N ASN A 178 -11.60 -1.40 -27.64
CA ASN A 178 -12.98 -1.87 -27.47
C ASN A 178 -13.14 -3.40 -27.51
N LYS A 179 -12.10 -4.14 -27.11
CA LYS A 179 -12.04 -5.61 -27.03
C LYS A 179 -12.39 -6.08 -25.62
N ARG A 180 -13.69 -6.15 -25.31
CA ARG A 180 -14.19 -6.49 -23.96
C ARG A 180 -13.68 -7.83 -23.39
N LYS A 181 -13.52 -8.86 -24.21
CA LYS A 181 -12.95 -10.15 -23.76
C LYS A 181 -11.51 -10.00 -23.27
N GLN A 182 -10.69 -9.24 -24.00
CA GLN A 182 -9.29 -8.97 -23.63
C GLN A 182 -9.22 -8.20 -22.32
N LEU A 183 -10.02 -7.13 -22.17
CA LEU A 183 -10.14 -6.37 -20.93
C LEU A 183 -10.47 -7.27 -19.73
N ILE A 184 -11.53 -8.06 -19.82
CA ILE A 184 -12.01 -8.88 -18.71
C ILE A 184 -10.97 -9.95 -18.33
N ILE A 185 -10.39 -10.65 -19.32
CA ILE A 185 -9.41 -11.71 -19.05
C ILE A 185 -8.14 -11.12 -18.45
N GLY A 186 -7.58 -10.06 -19.04
CA GLY A 186 -6.36 -9.43 -18.53
C GLY A 186 -6.51 -8.89 -17.11
N LEU A 187 -7.65 -8.25 -16.84
CA LEU A 187 -7.92 -7.71 -15.51
C LEU A 187 -8.19 -8.82 -14.48
N ALA A 188 -8.90 -9.89 -14.86
CA ALA A 188 -9.10 -11.06 -13.99
C ALA A 188 -7.77 -11.73 -13.61
N LEU A 189 -6.86 -11.90 -14.58
CA LEU A 189 -5.52 -12.42 -14.32
C LEU A 189 -4.74 -11.50 -13.37
N THR A 190 -4.81 -10.19 -13.57
CA THR A 190 -4.15 -9.20 -12.70
C THR A 190 -4.63 -9.33 -11.25
N VAL A 191 -5.96 -9.39 -11.05
CA VAL A 191 -6.57 -9.53 -9.72
C VAL A 191 -6.14 -10.83 -9.04
N ILE A 192 -6.15 -11.95 -9.77
CA ILE A 192 -5.71 -13.25 -9.24
C ILE A 192 -4.24 -13.18 -8.81
N LEU A 193 -3.36 -12.66 -9.67
CA LEU A 193 -1.93 -12.52 -9.35
C LEU A 193 -1.71 -11.62 -8.12
N GLY A 194 -2.48 -10.53 -7.99
CA GLY A 194 -2.43 -9.64 -6.83
C GLY A 194 -2.81 -10.35 -5.53
N PHE A 195 -3.89 -11.13 -5.51
CA PHE A 195 -4.26 -11.90 -4.31
C PHE A 195 -3.30 -13.05 -4.00
N VAL A 196 -2.72 -13.68 -5.02
CA VAL A 196 -1.66 -14.69 -4.84
C VAL A 196 -0.42 -14.06 -4.21
N PHE A 197 -0.02 -12.86 -4.63
CA PHE A 197 1.06 -12.11 -3.98
C PHE A 197 0.76 -11.87 -2.50
N VAL A 198 -0.44 -11.36 -2.16
CA VAL A 198 -0.81 -11.08 -0.76
C VAL A 198 -0.77 -12.36 0.08
N TYR A 199 -1.23 -13.48 -0.46
CA TYR A 199 -1.15 -14.78 0.20
C TYR A 199 0.30 -15.21 0.44
N LEU A 200 1.16 -15.15 -0.57
CA LEU A 200 2.57 -15.52 -0.43
C LEU A 200 3.33 -14.59 0.53
N GLN A 201 2.98 -13.31 0.57
CA GLN A 201 3.51 -12.36 1.55
C GLN A 201 3.12 -12.74 2.99
N ALA A 202 1.89 -13.21 3.20
CA ALA A 202 1.47 -13.70 4.51
C ALA A 202 2.22 -14.98 4.92
N VAL A 203 2.48 -15.88 3.96
CA VAL A 203 3.31 -17.08 4.19
C VAL A 203 4.74 -16.69 4.54
N GLU A 204 5.31 -15.72 3.83
CA GLU A 204 6.65 -15.19 4.12
C GLU A 204 6.74 -14.62 5.55
N TYR A 205 5.73 -13.86 6.00
CA TYR A 205 5.70 -13.35 7.37
C TYR A 205 5.58 -14.47 8.41
N SER A 206 4.75 -15.49 8.14
CA SER A 206 4.63 -16.64 9.02
C SER A 206 5.98 -17.37 9.16
N HIS A 207 6.67 -17.61 8.04
CA HIS A 207 8.00 -18.20 8.02
C HIS A 207 9.03 -17.34 8.77
N GLY A 208 9.05 -16.02 8.51
CA GLY A 208 9.93 -15.08 9.21
C GLY A 208 9.75 -15.09 10.73
N TYR A 209 8.50 -15.10 11.20
CA TYR A 209 8.18 -15.13 12.63
C TYR A 209 8.50 -16.47 13.30
N HIS A 210 8.24 -17.60 12.65
CA HIS A 210 8.33 -18.93 13.28
C HIS A 210 9.67 -19.63 13.07
N GLU A 211 10.31 -19.44 11.93
CA GLU A 211 11.52 -20.19 11.55
C GLU A 211 12.78 -19.32 11.65
N LEU A 212 12.69 -18.03 11.29
CA LEU A 212 13.86 -17.14 11.27
C LEU A 212 14.01 -16.29 12.54
N ASN A 213 13.07 -16.37 13.47
CA ASN A 213 12.96 -15.48 14.64
C ASN A 213 13.02 -13.97 14.27
N LEU A 214 12.65 -13.64 13.03
CA LEU A 214 12.57 -12.29 12.52
C LEU A 214 11.18 -11.76 12.86
N THR A 215 11.09 -10.98 13.93
CA THR A 215 9.84 -10.37 14.41
C THR A 215 9.92 -8.85 14.33
N MET A 216 8.79 -8.15 14.52
CA MET A 216 8.82 -6.70 14.71
C MET A 216 9.68 -6.27 15.92
N GLY A 217 9.92 -7.17 16.88
CA GLY A 217 10.76 -6.94 18.05
C GLY A 217 12.24 -7.24 17.85
N SER A 218 12.66 -7.76 16.69
CA SER A 218 14.06 -8.14 16.39
C SER A 218 14.93 -6.93 16.04
N GLY A 219 14.79 -5.86 16.83
CA GLY A 219 15.53 -4.61 16.69
C GLY A 219 15.17 -3.81 15.43
N VAL A 220 16.14 -3.01 14.98
CA VAL A 220 15.93 -2.04 13.90
C VAL A 220 15.72 -2.70 12.54
N TYR A 221 16.36 -3.84 12.27
CA TYR A 221 16.13 -4.60 11.03
C TYR A 221 14.70 -5.14 10.96
N GLY A 222 14.24 -5.87 11.98
CA GLY A 222 12.90 -6.45 12.00
C GLY A 222 11.79 -5.40 11.89
N SER A 223 11.88 -4.32 12.69
CA SER A 223 10.92 -3.21 12.64
C SER A 223 10.89 -2.51 11.28
N THR A 224 12.04 -2.17 10.69
CA THR A 224 12.07 -1.53 9.36
C THR A 224 11.58 -2.46 8.26
N PHE A 225 11.94 -3.75 8.31
CA PHE A 225 11.45 -4.78 7.38
C PHE A 225 9.92 -4.84 7.38
N TYR A 226 9.30 -5.14 8.52
CA TYR A 226 7.85 -5.33 8.60
C TYR A 226 7.05 -4.04 8.38
N MET A 227 7.59 -2.87 8.73
CA MET A 227 6.90 -1.61 8.45
C MET A 227 6.91 -1.29 6.95
N LEU A 228 8.05 -1.44 6.27
CA LEU A 228 8.18 -1.21 4.84
C LEU A 228 7.35 -2.19 4.01
N THR A 229 7.52 -3.50 4.24
CA THR A 229 6.80 -4.53 3.50
C THR A 229 5.33 -4.61 3.93
N GLY A 230 5.02 -4.32 5.20
CA GLY A 230 3.66 -4.35 5.74
C GLY A 230 2.79 -3.25 5.13
N PHE A 231 3.28 -2.01 5.09
CA PHE A 231 2.55 -0.94 4.40
C PHE A 231 2.42 -1.22 2.92
N HIS A 232 3.45 -1.74 2.26
CA HIS A 232 3.33 -2.14 0.86
C HIS A 232 2.27 -3.22 0.65
N GLY A 233 2.25 -4.28 1.45
CA GLY A 233 1.22 -5.32 1.41
C GLY A 233 -0.20 -4.77 1.64
N PHE A 234 -0.35 -3.76 2.49
CA PHE A 234 -1.62 -3.03 2.63
C PHE A 234 -2.02 -2.33 1.32
N HIS A 235 -1.10 -1.60 0.67
CA HIS A 235 -1.39 -0.94 -0.61
C HIS A 235 -1.68 -1.95 -1.74
N VAL A 236 -0.98 -3.09 -1.80
CA VAL A 236 -1.30 -4.18 -2.74
C VAL A 236 -2.71 -4.69 -2.50
N THR A 237 -3.11 -4.88 -1.25
CA THR A 237 -4.46 -5.33 -0.89
C THR A 237 -5.52 -4.33 -1.33
N VAL A 238 -5.31 -3.04 -1.06
CA VAL A 238 -6.21 -1.95 -1.51
C VAL A 238 -6.28 -1.91 -3.03
N GLY A 239 -5.15 -1.99 -3.72
CA GLY A 239 -5.07 -2.01 -5.19
C GLY A 239 -5.80 -3.22 -5.79
N ALA A 240 -5.65 -4.41 -5.20
CA ALA A 240 -6.34 -5.62 -5.66
C ALA A 240 -7.86 -5.50 -5.49
N ILE A 241 -8.33 -4.88 -4.39
CA ILE A 241 -9.75 -4.57 -4.18
C ILE A 241 -10.25 -3.58 -5.23
N MET A 242 -9.51 -2.48 -5.47
CA MET A 242 -9.85 -1.50 -6.50
C MET A 242 -9.97 -2.14 -7.89
N LEU A 243 -8.99 -2.97 -8.29
CA LEU A 243 -9.02 -3.69 -9.56
C LEU A 243 -10.16 -4.71 -9.62
N THR A 244 -10.52 -5.34 -8.50
CA THR A 244 -11.70 -6.23 -8.43
C THR A 244 -12.99 -5.45 -8.70
N VAL A 245 -13.14 -4.24 -8.15
CA VAL A 245 -14.27 -3.35 -8.46
C VAL A 245 -14.25 -2.97 -9.95
N MET A 246 -13.09 -2.64 -10.52
CA MET A 246 -12.96 -2.35 -11.95
C MET A 246 -13.33 -3.56 -12.82
N LEU A 247 -13.01 -4.78 -12.37
CA LEU A 247 -13.38 -6.01 -13.07
C LEU A 247 -14.88 -6.19 -13.11
N VAL A 248 -15.55 -6.05 -11.97
CA VAL A 248 -17.02 -6.13 -11.90
C VAL A 248 -17.67 -5.06 -12.78
N ARG A 249 -17.17 -3.82 -12.74
CA ARG A 249 -17.67 -2.72 -13.61
C ARG A 249 -17.42 -2.98 -15.10
N SER A 250 -16.29 -3.56 -15.46
CA SER A 250 -15.96 -3.96 -16.83
C SER A 250 -16.87 -5.09 -17.33
N ILE A 251 -17.22 -6.04 -16.46
CA ILE A 251 -18.17 -7.11 -16.75
C ILE A 251 -19.58 -6.54 -16.95
N LYS A 252 -19.98 -5.52 -16.18
CA LYS A 252 -21.26 -4.82 -16.38
C LYS A 252 -21.26 -3.90 -17.60
N GLY A 253 -20.10 -3.42 -18.03
CA GLY A 253 -19.95 -2.60 -19.24
C GLY A 253 -19.99 -1.10 -18.99
N HIS A 254 -19.58 -0.67 -17.80
CA HIS A 254 -19.57 0.73 -17.36
C HIS A 254 -18.42 1.56 -17.99
N PHE A 255 -17.63 1.00 -18.89
CA PHE A 255 -16.45 1.67 -19.44
C PHE A 255 -16.51 1.68 -20.97
N THR A 256 -16.16 2.83 -21.54
CA THR A 256 -15.96 3.01 -22.98
C THR A 256 -14.52 3.46 -23.26
N PRO A 257 -14.03 3.34 -24.51
CA PRO A 257 -12.70 3.84 -24.89
C PRO A 257 -12.50 5.33 -24.62
N GLU A 258 -13.57 6.12 -24.49
CA GLU A 258 -13.53 7.55 -24.24
C GLU A 258 -13.71 7.87 -22.74
N ASN A 259 -14.53 7.09 -22.03
CA ASN A 259 -14.89 7.33 -20.63
C ASN A 259 -14.52 6.13 -19.76
N HIS A 260 -13.32 6.19 -19.18
CA HIS A 260 -12.78 5.09 -18.37
C HIS A 260 -11.75 5.54 -17.33
N PHE A 261 -11.81 6.79 -16.87
CA PHE A 261 -10.88 7.33 -15.88
C PHE A 261 -10.74 6.44 -14.63
N ALA A 262 -11.84 5.90 -14.09
CA ALA A 262 -11.75 5.06 -12.89
C ALA A 262 -10.88 3.80 -13.09
N PHE A 263 -10.90 3.23 -14.30
CA PHE A 263 -10.00 2.14 -14.67
C PHE A 263 -8.55 2.62 -14.74
N GLU A 264 -8.29 3.76 -15.39
CA GLU A 264 -6.94 4.34 -15.49
C GLU A 264 -6.36 4.68 -14.11
N ALA A 265 -7.16 5.29 -13.24
CA ALA A 265 -6.76 5.59 -11.87
C ALA A 265 -6.35 4.31 -11.11
N ALA A 266 -7.14 3.24 -11.21
CA ALA A 266 -6.79 1.96 -10.58
C ALA A 266 -5.53 1.33 -11.20
N ALA A 267 -5.33 1.46 -12.52
CA ALA A 267 -4.13 0.97 -13.20
C ALA A 267 -2.88 1.78 -12.81
N TRP A 268 -2.98 3.11 -12.71
CA TRP A 268 -1.89 3.97 -12.23
C TRP A 268 -1.51 3.63 -10.79
N TYR A 269 -2.50 3.41 -9.92
CA TYR A 269 -2.25 2.96 -8.56
C TYR A 269 -1.55 1.59 -8.52
N TRP A 270 -1.98 0.64 -9.35
CA TRP A 270 -1.36 -0.68 -9.43
C TRP A 270 0.11 -0.61 -9.86
N HIS A 271 0.42 0.18 -10.89
CA HIS A 271 1.80 0.39 -11.30
C HIS A 271 2.65 1.13 -10.26
N PHE A 272 2.06 2.07 -9.51
CA PHE A 272 2.74 2.68 -8.36
C PHE A 272 3.14 1.61 -7.33
N VAL A 273 2.22 0.69 -6.99
CA VAL A 273 2.49 -0.41 -6.06
C VAL A 273 3.59 -1.34 -6.58
N ASP A 274 3.61 -1.63 -7.88
CA ASP A 274 4.69 -2.41 -8.52
C ASP A 274 6.06 -1.73 -8.37
N VAL A 275 6.13 -0.41 -8.60
CA VAL A 275 7.37 0.37 -8.50
C VAL A 275 7.89 0.39 -7.06
N VAL A 276 7.02 0.57 -6.07
CA VAL A 276 7.42 0.50 -4.66
C VAL A 276 7.97 -0.88 -4.31
N TRP A 277 7.36 -1.96 -4.82
CA TRP A 277 7.88 -3.31 -4.60
C TRP A 277 9.29 -3.51 -5.15
N LEU A 278 9.59 -2.99 -6.35
CA LEU A 278 10.94 -3.06 -6.90
C LEU A 278 11.95 -2.34 -5.99
N GLY A 279 11.56 -1.19 -5.43
CA GLY A 279 12.35 -0.52 -4.40
C GLY A 279 12.60 -1.41 -3.18
N LEU A 280 11.55 -2.06 -2.66
CA LEU A 280 11.68 -2.99 -1.52
C LEU A 280 12.59 -4.18 -1.86
N PHE A 281 12.40 -4.81 -3.02
CA PHE A 281 13.21 -5.94 -3.46
C PHE A 281 14.71 -5.58 -3.51
N ILE A 282 15.04 -4.41 -4.05
CA ILE A 282 16.43 -3.95 -4.12
C ILE A 282 16.96 -3.57 -2.74
N PHE A 283 16.29 -2.66 -2.04
CA PHE A 283 16.84 -2.04 -0.83
C PHE A 283 16.68 -2.86 0.44
N VAL A 284 15.66 -3.70 0.54
CA VAL A 284 15.36 -4.48 1.75
C VAL A 284 15.85 -5.91 1.62
N TYR A 285 15.63 -6.55 0.46
CA TYR A 285 15.95 -7.96 0.27
C TYR A 285 17.35 -8.21 -0.28
N MET A 286 17.77 -7.44 -1.30
CA MET A 286 19.08 -7.65 -1.94
C MET A 286 20.24 -6.97 -1.19
N LEU A 287 20.04 -5.72 -0.77
CA LEU A 287 21.02 -4.90 -0.04
C LEU A 287 20.82 -4.98 1.47
#